data_AF-A0A2M8JVZ2-F1
#
_entry.id   AF-A0A2M8JVZ2-F1
#
_cell.length_a   1.000
_cell.length_b   1.000
_cell.length_c   1.000
_cell.angle_alpha   90.00
_cell.angle_beta   90.00
_cell.angle_gamma   90.00
#
_symmetry.space_group_name_H-M   'P 1'
#
loop_
_entity.id
_entity.type
_entity.pdbx_description
1 polymer ?
#
loop_
_entity_poly.entity_id
_entity_poly.type
_entity_poly.pdbx_seq_one_letter_code
_entity_poly.pdbx_strand_id
1 'polypeptide(L)'
;MSKRLLLFSLFFSISLFAFSQQLKHVLLSTNGKARYEVSAGNPLLIINDSGKIQSIVMEPMGEIKYDENTFPHKLGEQNLEFNYDGRLVKIGNTIIQYDLNGRVDRIGDLVLSYNYQQQIASIGGYNIRYNTNKTVDQIGVFKVQYNYNGQVLMVEQSKGLILLQLNFAK
;
A
#
# COMPACT_ATOMS: atom_id res chain seq x y z
N MET A 1 35.05 -42.96 -35.41
CA MET A 1 33.91 -42.71 -34.50
C MET A 1 34.10 -41.37 -33.80
N SER A 2 33.53 -40.29 -34.34
CA SER A 2 33.62 -38.95 -33.74
C SER A 2 32.61 -38.82 -32.59
N LYS A 3 33.10 -38.69 -31.35
CA LYS A 3 32.27 -38.40 -30.17
C LYS A 3 31.67 -36.99 -30.32
N ARG A 4 30.35 -36.90 -30.50
CA ARG A 4 29.63 -35.62 -30.47
C ARG A 4 29.49 -35.19 -29.01
N LEU A 5 30.09 -34.06 -28.64
CA LEU A 5 29.81 -33.40 -27.36
C LEU A 5 28.38 -32.85 -27.40
N LEU A 6 27.55 -33.32 -26.47
CA LEU A 6 26.24 -32.75 -26.16
C LEU A 6 26.46 -31.51 -25.28
N LEU A 7 26.22 -30.33 -25.84
CA LEU A 7 26.21 -29.07 -25.08
C LEU A 7 24.85 -28.97 -24.37
N PHE A 8 24.81 -29.24 -23.06
CA PHE A 8 23.62 -28.97 -22.24
C PHE A 8 23.62 -27.47 -21.87
N SER A 9 22.86 -26.65 -22.58
CA SER A 9 22.57 -25.28 -22.15
C SER A 9 21.48 -25.33 -21.06
N LEU A 10 21.89 -25.20 -19.81
CA LEU A 10 21.00 -25.04 -18.66
C LEU A 10 20.45 -23.61 -18.66
N PHE A 11 19.28 -23.37 -19.24
CA PHE A 11 18.55 -22.11 -19.07
C PHE A 11 17.98 -22.07 -17.64
N PHE A 12 18.76 -21.55 -16.71
CA PHE A 12 18.26 -21.18 -15.39
C PHE A 12 17.47 -19.86 -15.57
N SER A 13 16.21 -19.96 -15.99
CA SER A 13 15.29 -18.83 -15.91
C SER A 13 14.99 -18.59 -14.43
N ILE A 14 15.84 -17.85 -13.73
CA ILE A 14 15.42 -17.15 -12.52
C ILE A 14 14.40 -16.15 -13.02
N SER A 15 13.12 -16.52 -12.98
CA SER A 15 12.08 -15.51 -12.94
C SER A 15 12.33 -14.74 -11.65
N LEU A 16 13.07 -13.64 -11.74
CA LEU A 16 13.03 -12.59 -10.74
C LEU A 16 11.55 -12.28 -10.58
N PHE A 17 10.94 -12.78 -9.50
CA PHE A 17 9.61 -12.34 -9.12
C PHE A 17 9.77 -10.87 -8.79
N ALA A 18 9.60 -10.02 -9.80
CA ALA A 18 9.40 -8.61 -9.62
C ALA A 18 8.06 -8.47 -8.90
N PHE A 19 8.09 -8.49 -7.56
CA PHE A 19 6.96 -8.07 -6.77
C PHE A 19 6.74 -6.58 -7.07
N SER A 20 5.95 -6.29 -8.09
CA SER A 20 5.59 -4.93 -8.46
C SER A 20 4.88 -4.27 -7.29
N GLN A 21 5.33 -3.07 -6.92
CA GLN A 21 4.59 -2.22 -6.00
C GLN A 21 3.20 -1.97 -6.60
N GLN A 22 2.16 -2.17 -5.79
CA GLN A 22 0.78 -2.09 -6.24
C GLN A 22 -0.15 -1.85 -5.06
N LEU A 23 -1.29 -1.22 -5.34
CA LEU A 23 -2.42 -1.21 -4.43
C LEU A 23 -2.94 -2.65 -4.29
N LYS A 24 -2.94 -3.18 -3.07
CA LYS A 24 -3.48 -4.52 -2.77
C LYS A 24 -4.94 -4.42 -2.39
N HIS A 25 -5.24 -3.59 -1.39
CA HIS A 25 -6.59 -3.44 -0.86
C HIS A 25 -6.91 -1.98 -0.55
N VAL A 26 -8.19 -1.63 -0.67
CA VAL A 26 -8.74 -0.41 -0.08
C VAL A 26 -9.61 -0.82 1.09
N LEU A 27 -9.19 -0.47 2.29
CA LEU A 27 -9.94 -0.74 3.52
C LEU A 27 -10.92 0.41 3.74
N LEU A 28 -12.20 0.15 3.50
CA LEU A 28 -13.26 1.14 3.68
C LEU A 28 -13.95 0.94 5.03
N SER A 29 -13.93 1.95 5.90
CA SER A 29 -14.69 1.94 7.15
C SER A 29 -16.18 2.24 6.91
N THR A 30 -17.01 1.91 7.90
CA THR A 30 -18.47 2.12 7.84
C THR A 30 -18.88 3.59 7.70
N ASN A 31 -18.04 4.55 8.08
CA ASN A 31 -18.27 5.97 7.85
C ASN A 31 -17.68 6.50 6.53
N GLY A 32 -17.21 5.60 5.64
CA GLY A 32 -16.74 5.95 4.30
C GLY A 32 -15.33 6.52 4.21
N LYS A 33 -14.53 6.40 5.28
CA LYS A 33 -13.09 6.71 5.24
C LYS A 33 -12.31 5.51 4.71
N ALA A 34 -11.28 5.79 3.92
CA ALA A 34 -10.45 4.76 3.32
C ALA A 34 -9.04 4.76 3.90
N ARG A 35 -8.49 3.56 4.01
CA ARG A 35 -7.05 3.31 4.06
C ARG A 35 -6.64 2.46 2.87
N TYR A 36 -5.39 2.59 2.46
CA TYR A 36 -4.86 1.92 1.29
C TYR A 36 -3.72 1.01 1.72
N GLU A 37 -3.87 -0.29 1.48
CA GLU A 37 -2.80 -1.26 1.65
C GLU A 37 -2.01 -1.35 0.36
N VAL A 38 -0.79 -0.82 0.38
CA VAL A 38 0.11 -0.79 -0.77
C VAL A 38 1.25 -1.76 -0.53
N SER A 39 1.47 -2.69 -1.46
CA SER A 39 2.67 -3.53 -1.45
C SER A 39 3.89 -2.69 -1.81
N ALA A 40 4.86 -2.67 -0.90
CA ALA A 40 6.17 -2.04 -1.05
C ALA A 40 7.26 -3.11 -1.23
N GLY A 41 6.97 -4.13 -2.04
CA GLY A 41 7.72 -5.39 -2.08
C GLY A 41 7.05 -6.45 -1.19
N ASN A 42 7.83 -7.09 -0.31
CA ASN A 42 7.30 -8.05 0.66
C ASN A 42 6.37 -7.42 1.73
N PRO A 43 6.66 -6.23 2.31
CA PRO A 43 5.76 -5.59 3.26
C PRO A 43 4.63 -4.81 2.58
N LEU A 44 3.52 -4.66 3.30
CA LEU A 44 2.42 -3.75 2.97
C LEU A 44 2.55 -2.47 3.81
N LEU A 45 2.26 -1.33 3.20
CA LEU A 45 2.11 -0.05 3.88
C LEU A 45 0.62 0.29 3.96
N ILE A 46 0.13 0.63 5.14
CA ILE A 46 -1.21 1.18 5.33
C ILE A 46 -1.12 2.70 5.27
N ILE A 47 -1.78 3.30 4.29
CA ILE A 47 -1.76 4.75 4.03
C ILE A 47 -3.17 5.31 4.23
N ASN A 48 -3.32 6.46 4.88
CA ASN A 48 -4.64 7.12 5.00
C ASN A 48 -5.01 7.95 3.76
N ASP A 49 -6.23 8.48 3.73
CA ASP A 49 -6.76 9.32 2.65
C ASP A 49 -5.96 10.61 2.39
N SER A 50 -5.20 11.09 3.37
CA SER A 50 -4.28 12.23 3.21
C SER A 50 -2.87 11.87 2.72
N GLY A 51 -2.58 10.59 2.48
CA GLY A 51 -1.26 10.17 2.00
C GLY A 51 -0.19 9.94 3.07
N LYS A 52 -0.57 9.75 4.33
CA LYS A 52 0.38 9.47 5.42
C LYS A 52 0.42 7.96 5.71
N ILE A 53 1.62 7.40 5.80
CA ILE A 53 1.83 6.02 6.25
C ILE A 53 1.44 5.93 7.73
N GLN A 54 0.55 5.02 8.06
CA GLN A 54 0.08 4.75 9.42
C GLN A 54 0.71 3.49 10.01
N SER A 55 1.01 2.49 9.17
CA SER A 55 1.52 1.20 9.63
C SER A 55 2.27 0.47 8.53
N ILE A 56 3.17 -0.43 8.94
CA ILE A 56 3.82 -1.43 8.09
C ILE A 56 3.23 -2.78 8.52
N VAL A 57 2.73 -3.56 7.56
CA VAL A 57 2.21 -4.91 7.79
C VAL A 57 3.10 -5.90 7.05
N MET A 58 3.61 -6.88 7.77
CA MET A 58 4.37 -7.97 7.18
C MET A 58 4.33 -9.19 8.09
N GLU A 59 4.54 -10.36 7.53
CA GLU A 59 4.81 -11.56 8.33
C GLU A 59 6.21 -11.42 8.95
N PRO A 60 6.35 -11.45 10.28
CA PRO A 60 7.65 -11.33 10.93
C PRO A 60 8.39 -12.66 10.82
N MET A 61 8.90 -12.97 9.64
CA MET A 61 9.97 -13.96 9.53
C MET A 61 11.26 -13.29 9.99
N GLY A 62 11.62 -13.49 11.27
CA GLY A 62 12.86 -12.98 11.87
C GLY A 62 12.64 -11.97 12.99
N GLU A 63 13.71 -11.25 13.32
CA GLU A 63 13.75 -10.32 14.46
C GLU A 63 13.35 -8.90 14.06
N ILE A 64 12.87 -8.13 15.05
CA ILE A 64 12.75 -6.67 14.96
C ILE A 64 13.96 -6.07 15.68
N LYS A 65 14.73 -5.22 14.99
CA LYS A 65 15.87 -4.52 15.59
C LYS A 65 15.61 -3.04 15.70
N TYR A 66 15.99 -2.48 16.84
CA TYR A 66 15.84 -1.08 17.18
C TYR A 66 17.20 -0.41 17.27
N ASP A 67 17.27 0.85 16.88
CA ASP A 67 18.44 1.67 17.18
C ASP A 67 18.50 2.03 18.68
N GLU A 68 19.55 2.74 19.08
CA GLU A 68 19.74 3.17 20.47
C GLU A 68 18.61 4.09 20.99
N ASN A 69 17.86 4.71 20.08
CA ASN A 69 16.73 5.59 20.36
C ASN A 69 15.37 4.88 20.29
N THR A 70 15.36 3.54 20.28
CA THR A 70 14.15 2.69 20.20
C THR A 70 13.34 2.82 18.91
N PHE A 71 13.94 3.35 17.83
CA PHE A 71 13.31 3.33 16.51
C PHE A 71 13.61 2.02 15.78
N PRO A 72 12.59 1.33 15.23
CA PRO A 72 12.83 0.11 14.48
C PRO A 72 13.59 0.44 13.19
N HIS A 73 14.74 -0.19 12.98
CA HIS A 73 15.53 -0.03 11.74
C HIS A 73 15.61 -1.33 10.93
N LYS A 74 15.14 -2.46 11.47
CA LYS A 74 15.02 -3.73 10.75
C LYS A 74 13.76 -4.49 11.18
N LEU A 75 13.02 -5.02 10.21
CA LEU A 75 11.86 -5.89 10.40
C LEU A 75 12.03 -7.16 9.56
N GLY A 76 12.30 -8.30 10.23
CA GLY A 76 12.67 -9.53 9.51
C GLY A 76 13.94 -9.27 8.70
N GLU A 77 13.93 -9.52 7.39
CA GLU A 77 15.06 -9.20 6.51
C GLU A 77 14.99 -7.81 5.84
N GLN A 78 13.99 -6.99 6.18
CA GLN A 78 13.83 -5.67 5.58
C GLN A 78 14.47 -4.60 6.45
N ASN A 79 15.45 -3.89 5.90
CA ASN A 79 15.97 -2.67 6.51
C ASN A 79 14.97 -1.52 6.33
N LEU A 80 14.83 -0.69 7.35
CA LEU A 80 14.03 0.53 7.33
C LEU A 80 14.97 1.73 7.37
N GLU A 81 14.76 2.71 6.50
CA GLU A 81 15.47 3.98 6.53
C GLU A 81 14.47 5.12 6.68
N PHE A 82 14.79 6.07 7.56
CA PHE A 82 13.98 7.24 7.84
C PHE A 82 14.76 8.52 7.51
N ASN A 83 14.07 9.55 7.06
CA ASN A 83 14.66 10.88 6.91
C ASN A 83 14.75 11.61 8.25
N TYR A 84 15.34 12.81 8.25
CA TYR A 84 15.48 13.67 9.43
C TYR A 84 14.14 14.09 10.06
N ASP A 85 13.04 14.05 9.31
CA ASP A 85 11.68 14.32 9.83
C ASP A 85 11.01 13.06 10.43
N GLY A 86 11.74 11.94 10.51
CA GLY A 86 11.21 10.67 11.02
C GLY A 86 10.27 9.95 10.05
N ARG A 87 10.27 10.29 8.76
CA ARG A 87 9.43 9.63 7.74
C ARG A 87 10.16 8.46 7.11
N LEU A 88 9.47 7.33 6.93
CA LEU A 88 10.01 6.15 6.26
C LEU A 88 10.28 6.46 4.78
N VAL A 89 11.54 6.48 4.38
CA VAL A 89 11.96 6.77 2.98
C VAL A 89 12.40 5.52 2.23
N LYS A 90 12.66 4.42 2.93
CA LYS A 90 13.02 3.15 2.28
C LYS A 90 12.65 1.96 3.15
N ILE A 91 12.20 0.89 2.49
CA ILE A 91 11.99 -0.43 3.09
C ILE A 91 12.53 -1.51 2.16
N GLY A 92 13.55 -2.23 2.63
CA GLY A 92 14.33 -3.13 1.79
C GLY A 92 14.93 -2.39 0.59
N ASN A 93 14.52 -2.76 -0.62
CA ASN A 93 14.93 -2.10 -1.86
C ASN A 93 13.91 -1.08 -2.38
N THR A 94 12.76 -0.91 -1.72
CA THR A 94 11.68 -0.03 -2.17
C THR A 94 11.87 1.36 -1.58
N ILE A 95 12.03 2.36 -2.45
CA ILE A 95 12.11 3.78 -2.09
C ILE A 95 10.71 4.35 -1.95
N ILE A 96 10.52 5.24 -0.97
CA ILE A 96 9.28 5.98 -0.71
C ILE A 96 9.59 7.47 -0.83
N GLN A 97 8.82 8.16 -1.66
CA GLN A 97 8.95 9.60 -1.89
C GLN A 97 7.73 10.34 -1.38
N TYR A 98 7.94 11.62 -1.08
CA TYR A 98 6.94 12.50 -0.54
C TYR A 98 6.87 13.78 -1.36
N ASP A 99 5.67 14.31 -1.55
CA ASP A 99 5.46 15.62 -2.13
C ASP A 99 5.83 16.75 -1.13
N LEU A 100 5.70 17.99 -1.59
CA LEU A 100 5.98 19.19 -0.79
C LEU A 100 5.09 19.32 0.46
N ASN A 101 3.93 18.67 0.50
CA ASN A 101 3.04 18.62 1.67
C ASN A 101 3.36 17.43 2.59
N GLY A 102 4.43 16.70 2.29
CA GLY A 102 4.88 15.52 3.01
C GLY A 102 3.96 14.32 2.87
N ARG A 103 3.18 14.22 1.81
CA ARG A 103 2.30 13.09 1.50
C ARG A 103 3.02 12.14 0.57
N VAL A 104 2.84 10.83 0.74
CA VAL A 104 3.49 9.84 -0.13
C VAL A 104 3.01 10.01 -1.56
N ASP A 105 3.88 10.38 -2.48
CA ASP A 105 3.53 10.51 -3.91
C ASP A 105 4.12 9.37 -4.76
N ARG A 106 5.06 8.60 -4.21
CA ARG A 106 5.62 7.42 -4.87
C ARG A 106 6.08 6.34 -3.89
N ILE A 107 5.84 5.07 -4.24
CA ILE A 107 6.39 3.88 -3.58
C ILE A 107 6.96 2.95 -4.66
N GLY A 108 8.29 2.87 -4.78
CA GLY A 108 8.94 2.23 -5.92
C GLY A 108 8.47 2.87 -7.23
N ASP A 109 7.86 2.09 -8.10
CA ASP A 109 7.28 2.59 -9.36
C ASP A 109 5.80 3.01 -9.24
N LEU A 110 5.15 2.73 -8.10
CA LEU A 110 3.75 3.06 -7.88
C LEU A 110 3.59 4.54 -7.54
N VAL A 111 2.82 5.26 -8.34
CA VAL A 111 2.54 6.69 -8.15
C VAL A 111 1.19 6.91 -7.46
N LEU A 112 1.14 7.88 -6.56
CA LEU A 112 -0.07 8.37 -5.92
C LEU A 112 -0.32 9.82 -6.34
N SER A 113 -1.57 10.17 -6.63
CA SER A 113 -1.97 11.54 -6.93
C SER A 113 -3.03 12.04 -5.95
N TYR A 114 -3.22 13.36 -5.89
CA TYR A 114 -4.10 14.00 -4.92
C TYR A 114 -5.05 14.98 -5.59
N ASN A 115 -6.28 15.08 -5.07
CA ASN A 115 -7.24 16.09 -5.47
C ASN A 115 -6.93 17.44 -4.79
N TYR A 116 -7.71 18.47 -5.13
CA TYR A 116 -7.53 19.81 -4.58
C TYR A 116 -7.89 19.91 -3.08
N GLN A 117 -8.70 18.97 -2.55
CA GLN A 117 -8.94 18.81 -1.11
C GLN A 117 -7.86 18.01 -0.39
N GLN A 118 -6.75 17.73 -1.07
CA GLN A 118 -5.58 17.02 -0.54
C GLN A 118 -5.82 15.55 -0.20
N GLN A 119 -6.86 14.93 -0.77
CA GLN A 119 -7.16 13.51 -0.61
C GLN A 119 -6.57 12.72 -1.78
N ILE A 120 -6.18 11.46 -1.56
CA ILE A 120 -5.67 10.58 -2.61
C ILE A 120 -6.71 10.45 -3.73
N ALA A 121 -6.38 10.94 -4.92
CA ALA A 121 -7.23 10.88 -6.11
C ALA A 121 -6.90 9.67 -7.00
N SER A 122 -5.68 9.14 -6.93
CA SER A 122 -5.35 7.89 -7.61
C SER A 122 -4.17 7.17 -6.96
N ILE A 123 -4.12 5.85 -7.13
CA ILE A 123 -2.97 5.01 -6.79
C ILE A 123 -2.73 4.07 -7.97
N GLY A 124 -1.60 4.22 -8.66
CA GLY A 124 -1.35 3.53 -9.92
C GLY A 124 -2.48 3.76 -10.92
N GLY A 125 -3.08 2.69 -11.43
CA GLY A 125 -4.20 2.73 -12.38
C GLY A 125 -5.59 2.91 -11.75
N TYR A 126 -5.71 3.04 -10.43
CA TYR A 126 -7.00 3.15 -9.75
C TYR A 126 -7.30 4.59 -9.39
N ASN A 127 -8.45 5.11 -9.85
CA ASN A 127 -8.96 6.42 -9.45
C ASN A 127 -9.82 6.30 -8.19
N ILE A 128 -9.73 7.28 -7.29
CA ILE A 128 -10.57 7.39 -6.10
C ILE A 128 -11.31 8.71 -6.19
N ARG A 129 -12.62 8.67 -5.96
CA ARG A 129 -13.46 9.86 -5.89
C ARG A 129 -14.09 9.96 -4.51
N TYR A 130 -14.50 11.18 -4.19
CA TYR A 130 -15.13 11.50 -2.92
C TYR A 130 -16.38 12.32 -3.17
N ASN A 131 -17.40 12.10 -2.35
CA ASN A 131 -18.57 12.96 -2.30
C ASN A 131 -18.27 14.26 -1.52
N THR A 132 -19.28 15.12 -1.42
CA THR A 132 -19.22 16.41 -0.71
C THR A 132 -18.89 16.28 0.78
N ASN A 133 -19.17 15.14 1.40
CA ASN A 133 -18.84 14.85 2.80
C ASN A 133 -17.39 14.36 2.97
N LYS A 134 -16.58 14.38 1.90
CA LYS A 134 -15.19 13.88 1.88
C LYS A 134 -15.10 12.40 2.27
N THR A 135 -16.13 11.61 1.96
CA THR A 135 -16.11 10.15 2.06
C THR A 135 -16.02 9.54 0.67
N VAL A 136 -15.45 8.34 0.56
CA VAL A 136 -15.19 7.71 -0.74
C VAL A 136 -16.52 7.37 -1.41
N ASP A 137 -16.77 7.88 -2.61
CA ASP A 137 -17.97 7.55 -3.39
C ASP A 137 -17.66 6.53 -4.50
N GLN A 138 -16.40 6.42 -4.93
CA GLN A 138 -16.00 5.50 -5.99
C GLN A 138 -14.51 5.12 -5.90
N ILE A 139 -14.20 3.85 -6.18
CA ILE A 139 -12.84 3.31 -6.33
C ILE A 139 -12.79 2.57 -7.68
N GLY A 140 -12.05 3.11 -8.64
CA GLY A 140 -12.03 2.62 -10.01
C GLY A 140 -13.45 2.62 -10.59
N VAL A 141 -13.98 1.43 -10.88
CA VAL A 141 -15.35 1.24 -11.37
C VAL A 141 -16.38 1.00 -10.26
N PHE A 142 -15.92 0.74 -9.03
CA PHE A 142 -16.76 0.34 -7.91
C PHE A 142 -17.33 1.55 -7.18
N LYS A 143 -18.65 1.65 -7.09
CA LYS A 143 -19.33 2.74 -6.38
C LYS A 143 -19.61 2.35 -4.93
N VAL A 144 -19.55 3.32 -4.03
CA VAL A 144 -19.91 3.17 -2.62
C VAL A 144 -21.26 3.85 -2.40
N GLN A 145 -22.23 3.11 -1.88
CA GLN A 145 -23.53 3.65 -1.51
C GLN A 145 -23.63 3.81 0.00
N TYR A 146 -24.34 4.85 0.42
CA TYR A 146 -24.52 5.21 1.82
C TYR A 146 -26.01 5.19 2.18
N ASN A 147 -26.32 4.82 3.41
CA ASN A 147 -27.65 5.03 3.97
C ASN A 147 -27.84 6.51 4.36
N TYR A 148 -29.05 6.88 4.78
CA TYR A 148 -29.37 8.27 5.19
C TYR A 148 -28.56 8.76 6.41
N ASN A 149 -28.00 7.84 7.20
CA ASN A 149 -27.13 8.16 8.33
C ASN A 149 -25.67 8.37 7.92
N GLY A 150 -25.35 8.31 6.62
CA GLY A 150 -23.98 8.46 6.11
C GLY A 150 -23.11 7.23 6.34
N GLN A 151 -23.70 6.06 6.60
CA GLN A 151 -22.96 4.81 6.77
C GLN A 151 -22.91 4.04 5.46
N VAL A 152 -21.77 3.41 5.16
CA VAL A 152 -21.60 2.54 3.99
C VAL A 152 -22.64 1.42 4.05
N LEU A 153 -23.50 1.42 3.03
CA LEU A 153 -24.55 0.42 2.84
C LEU A 153 -24.04 -0.73 1.96
N MET A 154 -23.35 -0.41 0.87
CA MET A 154 -22.81 -1.39 -0.07
C MET A 154 -21.70 -0.82 -0.96
N VAL A 155 -20.85 -1.69 -1.49
CA VAL A 155 -19.93 -1.40 -2.60
C VAL A 155 -20.36 -2.22 -3.81
N GLU A 156 -20.65 -1.55 -4.92
CA GLU A 156 -21.25 -2.13 -6.11
C GLU A 156 -20.24 -2.95 -6.93
N GLN A 157 -20.61 -4.20 -7.27
CA GLN A 157 -19.85 -5.23 -8.01
C GLN A 157 -18.48 -5.61 -7.41
N SER A 158 -18.42 -6.77 -6.77
CA SER A 158 -17.28 -7.23 -5.97
C SER A 158 -16.06 -7.69 -6.79
N LYS A 159 -15.02 -6.86 -6.81
CA LYS A 159 -13.62 -7.33 -6.61
C LYS A 159 -12.88 -6.54 -5.51
N GLY A 160 -13.49 -5.50 -4.94
CA GLY A 160 -12.94 -4.77 -3.79
C GLY A 160 -13.35 -5.43 -2.47
N LEU A 161 -12.40 -5.57 -1.54
CA LEU A 161 -12.67 -6.00 -0.17
C LEU A 161 -13.23 -4.82 0.64
N ILE A 162 -14.30 -5.05 1.42
CA ILE A 162 -14.79 -4.11 2.43
C ILE A 162 -14.32 -4.61 3.80
N LEU A 163 -13.67 -3.76 4.58
CA LEU A 163 -13.32 -4.06 5.97
C LEU A 163 -14.33 -3.41 6.91
N LEU A 164 -15.27 -4.20 7.45
CA LEU A 164 -16.17 -3.74 8.49
C LEU A 164 -15.46 -3.75 9.84
N GLN A 165 -14.96 -2.59 10.26
CA GLN A 165 -14.43 -2.41 11.61
C GLN A 165 -15.60 -2.26 12.59
N LEU A 166 -15.86 -3.31 13.37
CA LEU A 166 -16.88 -3.33 14.43
C LEU A 166 -16.21 -3.03 15.77
N ASN A 167 -16.75 -2.07 16.52
CA ASN A 167 -16.30 -1.78 17.88
C ASN A 167 -17.10 -2.67 18.85
N PHE A 168 -16.50 -3.75 19.34
CA PHE A 168 -17.11 -4.63 20.34
C PHE A 168 -16.98 -4.10 21.77
N ALA A 169 -16.98 -2.77 21.96
CA ALA A 169 -17.04 -2.20 23.31
C ALA A 169 -18.45 -2.45 23.88
N LYS A 170 -18.51 -3.22 24.97
CA LYS A 170 -19.70 -3.29 25.83
C LYS A 170 -19.77 -2.06 26.72
#